data_AF-A0A1A8UXK7-F1
#
_entry.id   AF-A0A1A8UXK7-F1
#
_cell.length_a   1.000
_cell.length_b   1.000
_cell.length_c   1.000
_cell.angle_alpha   90.00
_cell.angle_beta   90.00
_cell.angle_gamma   90.00
#
_symmetry.space_group_name_H-M   'P 1'
#
loop_
_entity.id
_entity.type
_entity.pdbx_description
1 polymer ?
#
loop_
_entity_poly.entity_id
_entity_poly.type
_entity_poly.pdbx_seq_one_letter_code
_entity_poly.pdbx_strand_id
1 'polypeptide(L)'
;LMHGENTQIVPGNALTVDPKMPFRNLDPFGNSFLNRFQCVKTPNHVLESISIIDTPGILTAAKKKLCRERVDRIILLFDAHKLDFSDELTRAFGALYGFEDKLRVVLNKADRVDSQQLMRVYGALMWSLGKVFRTPEILRVYIGSFWSEPRQTCDHYQLIELEEEDLLADIRNLPRNAAVRKLNDLVKRARLVRAHAHIISYLKQEMPTIFCKESKKHNLIYQLPVIFTKIQQQHRVPAGDFPDCTKMQ
;
A
#
# COMPACT_ATOMS: atom_id res chain seq x y z
N LEU A 1 -1.84 -14.41 8.89
CA LEU A 1 -2.90 -15.44 8.93
C LEU A 1 -3.02 -16.06 7.55
N MET A 2 -2.86 -17.38 7.46
CA MET A 2 -2.94 -18.13 6.19
C MET A 2 -3.71 -19.44 6.40
N HIS A 3 -4.16 -20.06 5.32
CA HIS A 3 -4.75 -21.39 5.42
C HIS A 3 -3.69 -22.44 5.80
N GLY A 4 -4.13 -23.45 6.54
CA GLY A 4 -3.41 -24.69 6.75
C GLY A 4 -4.34 -25.75 7.31
N GLU A 5 -3.99 -27.03 7.11
CA GLU A 5 -4.81 -28.17 7.55
C GLU A 5 -4.98 -28.20 9.08
N ASN A 6 -3.94 -27.81 9.81
CA ASN A 6 -3.91 -27.75 11.26
C ASN A 6 -3.53 -26.36 11.75
N THR A 7 -4.08 -25.98 12.92
CA THR A 7 -3.69 -24.76 13.60
C THR A 7 -2.23 -24.82 14.05
N GLN A 8 -1.40 -23.97 13.50
CA GLN A 8 0.04 -23.91 13.81
C GLN A 8 0.57 -22.48 13.71
N ILE A 9 1.56 -22.16 14.55
CA ILE A 9 2.27 -20.90 14.51
C ILE A 9 3.68 -21.18 14.00
N VAL A 10 4.04 -20.54 12.89
CA VAL A 10 5.36 -20.66 12.27
C VAL A 10 6.14 -19.36 12.51
N PRO A 11 7.34 -19.41 13.11
CA PRO A 11 8.14 -18.23 13.38
C PRO A 11 8.77 -17.64 12.11
N GLY A 12 9.06 -16.34 12.13
CA GLY A 12 9.60 -15.58 10.99
C GLY A 12 10.86 -16.17 10.37
N ASN A 13 11.81 -16.63 11.19
CA ASN A 13 13.05 -17.24 10.72
C ASN A 13 12.81 -18.50 9.88
N ALA A 14 11.78 -19.30 10.21
CA ALA A 14 11.43 -20.47 9.42
C ALA A 14 10.70 -20.08 8.13
N LEU A 15 9.87 -19.03 8.17
CA LEU A 15 9.09 -18.56 7.03
C LEU A 15 9.94 -17.97 5.90
N THR A 16 11.07 -17.33 6.22
CA THR A 16 11.94 -16.74 5.20
C THR A 16 12.77 -17.78 4.46
N VAL A 17 12.95 -18.98 5.03
CA VAL A 17 13.72 -20.07 4.40
C VAL A 17 12.82 -20.94 3.51
N ASP A 18 11.55 -21.11 3.86
CA ASP A 18 10.60 -21.97 3.13
C ASP A 18 10.36 -21.50 1.67
N PRO A 19 10.69 -22.31 0.63
CA PRO A 19 10.41 -22.00 -0.77
C PRO A 19 8.94 -21.89 -1.14
N LYS A 20 8.08 -22.55 -0.39
CA LYS A 20 6.64 -22.55 -0.66
C LYS A 20 5.97 -21.28 -0.14
N MET A 21 6.68 -20.48 0.65
CA MET A 21 6.16 -19.28 1.28
C MET A 21 6.60 -18.00 0.55
N PRO A 22 5.70 -17.01 0.39
CA PRO A 22 6.01 -15.76 -0.31
C PRO A 22 6.83 -14.75 0.53
N PHE A 23 7.46 -15.19 1.62
CA PHE A 23 8.08 -14.31 2.63
C PHE A 23 9.60 -14.25 2.58
N ARG A 24 10.25 -14.95 1.65
CA ARG A 24 11.73 -14.95 1.50
C ARG A 24 12.36 -13.55 1.46
N ASN A 25 11.68 -12.62 0.81
CA ASN A 25 12.14 -11.24 0.66
C ASN A 25 12.13 -10.43 1.97
N LEU A 26 11.65 -11.03 3.07
CA LEU A 26 11.64 -10.42 4.40
C LEU A 26 12.91 -10.71 5.21
N ASP A 27 13.75 -11.64 4.74
CA ASP A 27 15.02 -11.98 5.41
C ASP A 27 15.95 -10.77 5.63
N PRO A 28 16.12 -9.83 4.66
CA PRO A 28 17.00 -8.67 4.82
C PRO A 28 16.60 -7.69 5.93
N PHE A 29 15.39 -7.82 6.50
CA PHE A 29 14.98 -6.99 7.64
C PHE A 29 15.66 -7.43 8.95
N GLY A 30 16.25 -8.63 8.98
CA GLY A 30 17.07 -9.13 10.08
C GLY A 30 16.28 -9.64 11.28
N ASN A 31 17.00 -10.25 12.23
CA ASN A 31 16.43 -10.98 13.37
C ASN A 31 15.48 -10.14 14.24
N SER A 32 15.72 -8.83 14.39
CA SER A 32 14.83 -7.96 15.16
C SER A 32 13.41 -7.91 14.59
N PHE A 33 13.28 -7.89 13.26
CA PHE A 33 11.98 -7.97 12.59
C PHE A 33 11.43 -9.40 12.61
N LEU A 34 12.26 -10.40 12.29
CA LEU A 34 11.81 -11.78 12.15
C LEU A 34 11.31 -12.38 13.47
N ASN A 35 11.84 -11.95 14.61
CA ASN A 35 11.34 -12.34 15.93
C ASN A 35 9.93 -11.80 16.24
N ARG A 36 9.49 -10.76 15.52
CA ARG A 36 8.15 -10.16 15.64
C ARG A 36 7.23 -10.54 14.48
N PHE A 37 7.77 -11.24 13.48
CA PHE A 37 7.03 -11.72 12.34
C PHE A 37 6.66 -13.19 12.54
N GLN A 38 5.38 -13.52 12.42
CA GLN A 38 4.87 -14.87 12.59
C GLN A 38 3.74 -15.14 11.60
N CYS A 39 3.60 -16.40 11.20
CA CYS A 39 2.49 -16.86 10.40
C CYS A 39 1.68 -17.87 11.21
N VAL A 40 0.46 -17.48 11.54
CA VAL A 40 -0.54 -18.40 12.06
C VAL A 40 -1.26 -19.02 10.87
N LYS A 41 -1.18 -20.35 10.77
CA LYS A 41 -1.98 -21.15 9.83
C LYS A 41 -3.12 -21.80 10.58
N THR A 42 -4.31 -21.84 10.00
CA THR A 42 -5.50 -22.45 10.63
C THR A 42 -6.49 -22.91 9.55
N PRO A 43 -7.24 -24.01 9.77
CA PRO A 43 -8.26 -24.46 8.85
C PRO A 43 -9.46 -23.50 8.89
N ASN A 44 -9.58 -22.67 7.86
CA ASN A 44 -10.65 -21.70 7.72
C ASN A 44 -10.97 -21.43 6.25
N HIS A 45 -12.25 -21.49 5.88
CA HIS A 45 -12.73 -21.30 4.50
C HIS A 45 -12.40 -19.93 3.90
N VAL A 46 -12.40 -18.86 4.70
CA VAL A 46 -11.98 -17.54 4.23
C VAL A 46 -10.50 -17.57 3.85
N LEU A 47 -9.68 -18.26 4.67
CA LEU A 47 -8.25 -18.32 4.45
C LEU A 47 -7.84 -19.17 3.24
N GLU A 48 -8.71 -20.08 2.79
CA GLU A 48 -8.51 -20.84 1.54
C GLU A 48 -8.48 -19.91 0.32
N SER A 49 -9.25 -18.82 0.37
CA SER A 49 -9.38 -17.87 -0.74
C SER A 49 -8.45 -16.67 -0.61
N ILE A 50 -8.16 -16.21 0.61
CA ILE A 50 -7.34 -15.03 0.87
C ILE A 50 -6.39 -15.24 2.05
N SER A 51 -5.28 -14.50 2.09
CA SER A 51 -4.40 -14.45 3.26
C SER A 51 -4.44 -13.05 3.87
N ILE A 52 -4.45 -12.97 5.20
CA ILE A 52 -4.55 -11.71 5.92
C ILE A 52 -3.20 -11.43 6.60
N ILE A 53 -2.64 -10.26 6.32
CA ILE A 53 -1.44 -9.75 6.97
C ILE A 53 -1.88 -8.70 7.98
N ASP A 54 -1.74 -9.02 9.25
CA ASP A 54 -1.92 -8.05 10.32
C ASP A 54 -0.59 -7.34 10.59
N THR A 55 -0.65 -6.04 10.82
CA THR A 55 0.54 -5.18 10.99
C THR A 55 0.46 -4.45 12.32
N PRO A 56 1.61 -4.19 12.99
CA PRO A 56 1.63 -3.31 14.16
C PRO A 56 0.99 -1.94 13.86
N GLY A 57 0.39 -1.32 14.88
CA GLY A 57 -0.25 -0.02 14.75
C GLY A 57 0.66 1.05 14.15
N ILE A 58 0.09 1.93 13.31
CA ILE A 58 0.78 2.92 12.47
C ILE A 58 1.82 3.77 13.22
N LEU A 59 1.60 4.05 14.50
CA LEU A 59 2.46 4.88 15.36
C LEU A 59 3.85 4.28 15.68
N THR A 60 4.18 3.10 15.15
CA THR A 60 5.44 2.41 15.51
C THR A 60 6.38 2.07 14.35
N ALA A 61 5.98 2.22 13.07
CA ALA A 61 6.71 1.54 11.98
C ALA A 61 6.94 2.33 10.67
N ALA A 62 6.73 3.66 10.66
CA ALA A 62 6.80 4.48 9.44
C ALA A 62 8.23 4.75 8.90
N LYS A 63 9.10 3.72 8.79
CA LYS A 63 10.43 3.89 8.18
C LYS A 63 10.80 2.88 7.08
N LYS A 64 10.05 1.79 6.83
CA LYS A 64 10.42 0.83 5.77
C LYS A 64 9.24 0.42 4.89
N LYS A 65 9.48 0.39 3.58
CA LYS A 65 8.54 -0.04 2.52
C LYS A 65 8.32 -1.56 2.59
N LEU A 66 7.51 -2.03 3.52
CA LEU A 66 7.17 -3.45 3.63
C LEU A 66 5.99 -3.80 2.71
N CYS A 67 6.14 -4.85 1.90
CA CYS A 67 5.13 -5.68 1.21
C CYS A 67 3.98 -5.05 0.38
N ARG A 68 3.86 -3.73 0.27
CA ARG A 68 2.72 -3.05 -0.39
C ARG A 68 2.53 -3.40 -1.88
N GLU A 69 3.61 -3.71 -2.58
CA GLU A 69 3.55 -4.06 -3.99
C GLU A 69 2.91 -5.42 -4.26
N ARG A 70 2.93 -6.33 -3.26
CA ARG A 70 2.51 -7.72 -3.44
C ARG A 70 1.12 -8.03 -2.88
N VAL A 71 0.52 -7.07 -2.20
CA VAL A 71 -0.82 -7.25 -1.63
C VAL A 71 -1.89 -6.84 -2.64
N ASP A 72 -3.03 -7.49 -2.49
CA ASP A 72 -4.19 -7.32 -3.34
C ASP A 72 -5.05 -6.11 -2.93
N ARG A 73 -5.12 -5.86 -1.63
CA ARG A 73 -5.96 -4.86 -0.96
C ARG A 73 -5.25 -4.40 0.30
N ILE A 74 -5.34 -3.11 0.61
CA ILE A 74 -4.81 -2.51 1.83
C ILE A 74 -6.00 -1.86 2.54
N ILE A 75 -6.27 -2.31 3.77
CA ILE A 75 -7.36 -1.78 4.60
C ILE A 75 -6.74 -0.90 5.70
N LEU A 76 -7.10 0.38 5.73
CA LEU A 76 -6.71 1.31 6.78
C LEU A 76 -7.84 1.47 7.78
N LEU A 77 -7.60 1.05 9.02
CA LEU A 77 -8.59 1.09 10.08
C LEU A 77 -8.41 2.35 10.94
N PHE A 78 -9.51 3.08 11.14
CA PHE A 78 -9.62 4.24 12.00
C PHE A 78 -10.70 4.02 13.05
N ASP A 79 -10.47 4.49 14.27
CA ASP A 79 -11.47 4.47 15.32
C ASP A 79 -12.28 5.77 15.27
N ALA A 80 -13.59 5.68 15.03
CA ALA A 80 -14.48 6.83 14.92
C ALA A 80 -14.49 7.70 16.19
N HIS A 81 -14.24 7.09 17.36
CA HIS A 81 -14.29 7.77 18.64
C HIS A 81 -12.97 8.46 19.01
N LYS A 82 -11.83 8.02 18.45
CA LYS A 82 -10.48 8.47 18.85
C LYS A 82 -9.64 8.98 17.68
N LEU A 83 -10.28 9.47 16.63
CA LEU A 83 -9.55 9.83 15.43
C LEU A 83 -8.79 11.15 15.62
N ASP A 84 -7.48 11.04 15.83
CA ASP A 84 -6.56 12.18 15.86
C ASP A 84 -5.77 12.30 14.54
N PHE A 85 -5.93 13.43 13.86
CA PHE A 85 -5.24 13.73 12.60
C PHE A 85 -3.85 14.31 12.87
N SER A 86 -2.91 13.44 13.22
CA SER A 86 -1.51 13.81 13.48
C SER A 86 -0.67 13.87 12.19
N ASP A 87 0.47 14.55 12.26
CA ASP A 87 1.49 14.54 11.18
C ASP A 87 2.04 13.14 10.91
N GLU A 88 2.00 12.26 11.91
CA GLU A 88 2.39 10.86 11.74
C GLU A 88 1.42 10.10 10.84
N LEU A 89 0.12 10.36 10.97
CA LEU A 89 -0.89 9.77 10.10
C LEU A 89 -0.70 10.24 8.65
N THR A 90 -0.45 11.53 8.45
CA THR A 90 -0.13 12.12 7.15
C THR A 90 1.10 11.46 6.51
N ARG A 91 2.17 11.24 7.30
CA ARG A 91 3.37 10.51 6.85
C ARG A 91 3.08 9.05 6.51
N ALA A 92 2.23 8.38 7.28
CA ALA A 92 1.83 7.00 7.01
C ALA A 92 1.08 6.89 5.68
N PHE A 93 0.16 7.82 5.39
CA PHE A 93 -0.53 7.91 4.10
C PHE A 93 0.45 8.21 2.95
N GLY A 94 1.40 9.13 3.14
CA GLY A 94 2.39 9.46 2.11
C GLY A 94 3.23 8.24 1.67
N ALA A 95 3.41 7.27 2.56
CA ALA A 95 4.11 6.04 2.22
C ALA A 95 3.26 5.11 1.32
N LEU A 96 1.94 5.29 1.26
CA LEU A 96 0.98 4.52 0.44
C LEU A 96 0.70 5.17 -0.92
N TYR A 97 1.37 6.27 -1.24
CA TYR A 97 1.30 6.94 -2.53
C TYR A 97 1.63 5.98 -3.69
N GLY A 98 0.82 6.01 -4.75
CA GLY A 98 0.91 5.14 -5.91
C GLY A 98 0.18 3.79 -5.80
N PHE A 99 -0.45 3.52 -4.64
CA PHE A 99 -1.25 2.31 -4.39
C PHE A 99 -2.72 2.63 -4.09
N GLU A 100 -3.20 3.80 -4.50
CA GLU A 100 -4.54 4.31 -4.22
C GLU A 100 -5.65 3.34 -4.66
N ASP A 101 -5.45 2.67 -5.80
CA ASP A 101 -6.35 1.66 -6.36
C ASP A 101 -6.59 0.46 -5.43
N LYS A 102 -5.58 0.16 -4.59
CA LYS A 102 -5.60 -0.95 -3.63
C LYS A 102 -6.12 -0.52 -2.26
N LEU A 103 -6.23 0.77 -1.97
CA LEU A 103 -6.60 1.28 -0.66
C LEU A 103 -8.11 1.24 -0.42
N ARG A 104 -8.50 0.82 0.78
CA ARG A 104 -9.83 1.02 1.37
C ARG A 104 -9.65 1.54 2.78
N VAL A 105 -10.47 2.52 3.14
CA VAL A 105 -10.45 3.09 4.48
C VAL A 105 -11.67 2.58 5.21
N VAL A 106 -11.52 2.30 6.50
CA VAL A 106 -12.60 1.79 7.35
C VAL A 106 -12.63 2.64 8.60
N LEU A 107 -13.75 3.32 8.82
CA LEU A 107 -14.06 4.04 10.04
C LEU A 107 -14.84 3.11 10.97
N ASN A 108 -14.10 2.44 11.85
CA ASN A 108 -14.58 1.42 12.77
C ASN A 108 -15.16 2.04 14.06
N LYS A 109 -15.99 1.27 14.77
CA LYS A 109 -16.70 1.66 16.00
C LYS A 109 -17.60 2.89 15.81
N ALA A 110 -18.20 3.00 14.62
CA ALA A 110 -19.10 4.09 14.28
C ALA A 110 -20.35 4.12 15.19
N ASP A 111 -20.76 2.97 15.71
CA ASP A 111 -21.87 2.83 16.66
C ASP A 111 -21.64 3.52 18.01
N ARG A 112 -20.41 3.93 18.32
CA ARG A 112 -20.04 4.60 19.58
C ARG A 112 -20.12 6.13 19.53
N VAL A 113 -20.49 6.69 18.39
CA VAL A 113 -20.60 8.14 18.18
C VAL A 113 -21.97 8.46 17.61
N ASP A 114 -22.48 9.65 17.90
CA ASP A 114 -23.72 10.10 17.26
C ASP A 114 -23.50 10.48 15.78
N SER A 115 -24.59 10.65 15.05
CA SER A 115 -24.56 10.96 13.62
C SER A 115 -23.84 12.29 13.30
N GLN A 116 -23.91 13.30 14.19
CA GLN A 116 -23.24 14.59 13.95
C GLN A 116 -21.73 14.45 14.11
N GLN A 117 -21.30 13.77 15.17
CA GLN A 117 -19.90 13.49 15.44
C GLN A 117 -19.31 12.60 14.35
N LEU A 118 -20.05 11.57 13.91
CA LEU A 118 -19.65 10.72 12.79
C LEU A 118 -19.37 11.54 11.52
N MET A 119 -20.27 12.47 11.16
CA MET A 119 -20.08 13.33 10.00
C MET A 119 -18.88 14.27 10.13
N ARG A 120 -18.61 14.80 11.33
CA ARG A 120 -17.42 15.61 11.61
C ARG A 120 -16.13 14.82 11.43
N VAL A 121 -16.09 13.61 11.99
CA VAL A 121 -14.93 12.70 11.92
C VAL A 121 -14.71 12.25 10.47
N TYR A 122 -15.78 11.88 9.76
CA TYR A 122 -15.72 11.54 8.34
C TYR A 122 -15.20 12.71 7.49
N GLY A 123 -15.75 13.91 7.66
CA GLY A 123 -15.31 15.11 6.94
C GLY A 123 -13.84 15.43 7.17
N ALA A 124 -13.37 15.35 8.42
CA ALA A 124 -11.98 15.56 8.76
C ALA A 124 -11.04 14.49 8.16
N LEU A 125 -11.49 13.24 8.08
CA LEU A 125 -10.75 12.15 7.44
C LEU A 125 -10.62 12.38 5.94
N MET A 126 -11.72 12.70 5.26
CA MET A 126 -11.71 13.00 3.84
C MET A 126 -10.80 14.20 3.52
N TRP A 127 -10.82 15.24 4.35
CA TRP A 127 -9.94 16.38 4.23
C TRP A 127 -8.46 16.01 4.37
N SER A 128 -8.12 15.16 5.36
CA SER A 128 -6.75 14.66 5.55
C SER A 128 -6.28 13.81 4.37
N LEU A 129 -7.12 12.89 3.89
CA LEU A 129 -6.81 12.06 2.72
C LEU A 129 -6.59 12.93 1.46
N GLY A 130 -7.45 13.93 1.22
CA GLY A 130 -7.33 14.83 0.07
C GLY A 130 -6.07 15.71 0.08
N LYS A 131 -5.51 16.03 1.26
CA LYS A 131 -4.21 16.71 1.35
C LYS A 131 -3.04 15.84 0.88
N VAL A 132 -3.13 14.52 1.09
CA VAL A 132 -2.05 13.57 0.80
C VAL A 132 -2.18 13.00 -0.61
N PHE A 133 -3.34 12.45 -0.93
CA PHE A 133 -3.63 11.85 -2.23
C PHE A 133 -4.08 12.95 -3.18
N ARG A 134 -3.16 13.43 -4.01
CA ARG A 134 -3.41 14.47 -5.02
C ARG A 134 -4.05 13.89 -6.28
N THR A 135 -5.09 13.08 -6.09
CA THR A 135 -5.85 12.45 -7.16
C THR A 135 -7.27 13.00 -7.17
N PRO A 136 -7.90 13.17 -8.34
CA PRO A 136 -9.31 13.54 -8.42
C PRO A 136 -10.22 12.41 -7.91
N GLU A 137 -9.72 11.17 -7.90
CA GLU A 137 -10.43 10.00 -7.39
C GLU A 137 -10.46 10.00 -5.86
N ILE A 138 -11.67 9.81 -5.33
CA ILE A 138 -11.93 9.77 -3.89
C ILE A 138 -11.78 8.33 -3.40
N LEU A 139 -11.00 8.13 -2.33
CA LEU A 139 -10.88 6.82 -1.68
C LEU A 139 -12.21 6.40 -1.05
N ARG A 140 -12.62 5.14 -1.27
CA ARG A 140 -13.79 4.55 -0.61
C ARG A 140 -13.52 4.36 0.88
N VAL A 141 -14.34 5.01 1.71
CA VAL A 141 -14.35 4.87 3.16
C VAL A 141 -15.58 4.07 3.56
N TYR A 142 -15.42 2.95 4.25
CA TYR A 142 -16.51 2.16 4.81
C TYR A 142 -16.76 2.56 6.26
N ILE A 143 -18.02 2.75 6.64
CA ILE A 143 -18.41 3.11 8.01
C ILE A 143 -19.00 1.89 8.68
N GLY A 144 -18.43 1.43 9.79
CA GLY A 144 -18.92 0.20 10.40
C GLY A 144 -18.55 0.01 11.86
N SER A 145 -18.99 -1.12 12.43
CA SER A 145 -18.57 -1.60 13.74
C SER A 145 -18.22 -3.08 13.66
N PHE A 146 -16.97 -3.34 13.29
CA PHE A 146 -16.45 -4.67 12.99
C PHE A 146 -16.00 -5.39 14.26
N TRP A 147 -16.97 -5.89 15.03
CA TRP A 147 -16.77 -6.74 16.20
C TRP A 147 -17.92 -7.75 16.36
N SER A 148 -17.71 -8.78 17.17
CA SER A 148 -18.71 -9.85 17.39
C SER A 148 -19.73 -9.53 18.49
N GLU A 149 -19.55 -8.42 19.20
CA GLU A 149 -20.46 -8.00 20.26
C GLU A 149 -21.74 -7.39 19.68
N PRO A 150 -22.86 -7.41 20.44
CA PRO A 150 -24.05 -6.66 20.06
C PRO A 150 -23.68 -5.19 19.84
N ARG A 151 -24.04 -4.67 18.67
CA ARG A 151 -23.84 -3.26 18.33
C ARG A 151 -24.57 -2.37 19.32
N GLN A 152 -23.97 -1.22 19.65
CA GLN A 152 -24.68 -0.21 20.43
C GLN A 152 -25.82 0.38 19.59
N THR A 153 -26.95 0.68 20.26
CA THR A 153 -28.08 1.34 19.61
C THR A 153 -27.64 2.72 19.11
N CYS A 154 -27.76 2.95 17.81
CA CYS A 154 -27.40 4.21 17.16
C CYS A 154 -28.38 4.55 16.02
N ASP A 155 -28.51 5.83 15.70
CA ASP A 155 -29.53 6.35 14.77
C ASP A 155 -29.22 6.03 13.29
N HIS A 156 -28.01 5.56 12.99
CA HIS A 156 -27.51 5.29 11.64
C HIS A 156 -27.15 3.80 11.45
N TYR A 157 -27.84 2.92 12.15
CA TYR A 157 -27.61 1.47 12.10
C TYR A 157 -27.71 0.88 10.69
N GLN A 158 -28.71 1.30 9.90
CA GLN A 158 -28.90 0.84 8.53
C GLN A 158 -27.71 1.20 7.63
N LEU A 159 -27.10 2.37 7.83
CA LEU A 159 -25.90 2.76 7.11
C LEU A 159 -24.75 1.81 7.43
N ILE A 160 -24.55 1.49 8.72
CA ILE A 160 -23.51 0.55 9.16
C ILE A 160 -23.69 -0.83 8.51
N GLU A 161 -24.92 -1.37 8.48
CA GLU A 161 -25.17 -2.67 7.83
C GLU A 161 -24.81 -2.67 6.36
N LEU A 162 -25.29 -1.68 5.60
CA LEU A 162 -25.03 -1.59 4.16
C LEU A 162 -23.53 -1.44 3.87
N GLU A 163 -22.83 -0.64 4.65
CA GLU A 163 -21.40 -0.38 4.50
C GLU A 163 -20.54 -1.60 4.87
N GLU A 164 -20.96 -2.39 5.87
CA GLU A 164 -20.32 -3.66 6.21
C GLU A 164 -20.51 -4.71 5.10
N GLU A 165 -21.73 -4.82 4.56
CA GLU A 165 -22.01 -5.71 3.42
C GLU A 165 -21.19 -5.33 2.19
N ASP A 166 -21.08 -4.04 1.88
CA ASP A 166 -20.26 -3.52 0.80
C ASP A 166 -18.77 -3.87 0.97
N LEU A 167 -18.22 -3.72 2.19
CA LEU A 167 -16.83 -4.09 2.46
C LEU A 167 -16.62 -5.61 2.30
N LEU A 168 -17.55 -6.42 2.82
CA LEU A 168 -17.50 -7.87 2.69
C LEU A 168 -17.59 -8.30 1.22
N ALA A 169 -18.42 -7.64 0.42
CA ALA A 169 -18.51 -7.86 -1.02
C ALA A 169 -17.19 -7.51 -1.74
N ASP A 170 -16.55 -6.39 -1.41
CA ASP A 170 -15.23 -6.03 -1.97
C ASP A 170 -14.18 -7.10 -1.64
N ILE A 171 -14.13 -7.56 -0.39
CA ILE A 171 -13.19 -8.61 0.06
C ILE A 171 -13.46 -9.95 -0.64
N ARG A 172 -14.72 -10.39 -0.73
CA ARG A 172 -15.11 -11.64 -1.39
C ARG A 172 -14.76 -11.65 -2.88
N ASN A 173 -14.74 -10.48 -3.53
CA ASN A 173 -14.40 -10.35 -4.94
C ASN A 173 -12.88 -10.28 -5.22
N LEU A 174 -12.02 -10.20 -4.19
CA LEU A 174 -10.57 -10.14 -4.36
C LEU A 174 -9.99 -11.31 -5.18
N PRO A 175 -10.35 -12.59 -4.93
CA PRO A 175 -9.78 -13.71 -5.67
C PRO A 175 -10.16 -13.68 -7.16
N ARG A 176 -11.42 -13.34 -7.47
CA ARG A 176 -11.91 -13.22 -8.86
C ARG A 176 -11.15 -12.14 -9.63
N ASN A 177 -10.85 -11.03 -8.96
CA ASN A 177 -10.14 -9.90 -9.56
C ASN A 177 -8.61 -10.04 -9.50
N ALA A 178 -8.07 -11.12 -8.92
CA ALA A 178 -6.63 -11.27 -8.72
C ALA A 178 -5.85 -11.36 -10.02
N ALA A 179 -6.37 -12.07 -11.03
CA ALA A 179 -5.71 -12.21 -12.33
C ALA A 179 -5.57 -10.85 -13.04
N VAL A 180 -6.66 -10.08 -13.10
CA VAL A 180 -6.67 -8.73 -13.70
C VAL A 180 -5.74 -7.78 -12.94
N ARG A 181 -5.72 -7.83 -11.60
CA ARG A 181 -4.83 -6.98 -10.80
C ARG A 181 -3.36 -7.36 -10.99
N LYS A 182 -3.01 -8.65 -11.05
CA LYS A 182 -1.66 -9.11 -11.38
C LYS A 182 -1.22 -8.65 -12.78
N LEU A 183 -2.13 -8.67 -13.75
CA LEU A 183 -1.87 -8.14 -15.09
C LEU A 183 -1.58 -6.62 -15.03
N ASN A 184 -2.39 -5.85 -14.31
CA ASN A 184 -2.17 -4.42 -14.14
C ASN A 184 -0.83 -4.09 -13.46
N ASP A 185 -0.47 -4.83 -12.42
CA ASP A 185 0.84 -4.69 -11.74
C ASP A 185 2.01 -5.03 -12.68
N LEU A 186 1.85 -6.05 -13.53
CA LEU A 186 2.84 -6.39 -14.56
C LEU A 186 2.99 -5.28 -15.60
N VAL A 187 1.88 -4.68 -16.05
CA VAL A 187 1.89 -3.55 -16.99
C VAL A 187 2.56 -2.32 -16.36
N LYS A 188 2.20 -1.96 -15.12
CA LYS A 188 2.85 -0.87 -14.35
C LYS A 188 4.37 -1.10 -14.27
N ARG A 189 4.79 -2.33 -13.95
CA ARG A 189 6.22 -2.69 -13.88
C ARG A 189 6.91 -2.61 -15.25
N ALA A 190 6.28 -3.10 -16.32
CA ALA A 190 6.86 -3.06 -17.66
C ALA A 190 7.08 -1.62 -18.13
N ARG A 191 6.15 -0.70 -17.82
CA ARG A 191 6.29 0.74 -18.10
C ARG A 191 7.48 1.37 -17.36
N LEU A 192 7.61 1.08 -16.06
CA LEU A 192 8.74 1.55 -15.26
C LEU A 192 10.08 1.02 -15.80
N VAL A 193 10.15 -0.27 -16.17
CA VAL A 193 11.36 -0.88 -16.77
C VAL A 193 11.70 -0.19 -18.10
N ARG A 194 10.71 0.07 -18.96
CA ARG A 194 10.91 0.79 -20.22
C ARG A 194 11.45 2.20 -19.99
N ALA A 195 10.86 2.96 -19.07
CA ALA A 195 11.34 4.30 -18.72
C ALA A 195 12.79 4.25 -18.21
N HIS A 196 13.09 3.31 -17.31
CA HIS A 196 14.44 3.12 -16.78
C HIS A 196 15.45 2.75 -17.87
N ALA A 197 15.08 1.88 -18.81
CA ALA A 197 15.94 1.51 -19.94
C ALA A 197 16.28 2.72 -20.82
N HIS A 198 15.31 3.59 -21.12
CA HIS A 198 15.58 4.84 -21.85
C HIS A 198 16.53 5.77 -21.10
N ILE A 199 16.36 5.92 -19.79
CA ILE A 199 17.23 6.75 -18.95
C ILE A 199 18.67 6.23 -19.01
N ILE A 200 18.87 4.94 -18.74
CA ILE A 200 20.22 4.34 -18.75
C ILE A 200 20.83 4.38 -20.15
N SER A 201 20.05 4.14 -21.21
CA SER A 201 20.50 4.27 -22.59
C SER A 201 20.99 5.68 -22.91
N TYR A 202 20.22 6.71 -22.54
CA TYR A 202 20.59 8.12 -22.76
C TYR A 202 21.88 8.47 -22.00
N LEU A 203 21.95 8.10 -20.71
CA LEU A 203 23.14 8.34 -19.90
C LEU A 203 24.37 7.65 -20.50
N LYS A 204 24.21 6.41 -21.00
CA LYS A 204 25.31 5.68 -21.65
C LYS A 204 25.76 6.33 -22.95
N GLN A 205 24.85 6.87 -23.76
CA GLN A 205 25.16 7.58 -24.99
C GLN A 205 25.92 8.89 -24.72
N GLU A 206 25.58 9.61 -23.65
CA GLU A 206 26.24 10.86 -23.26
C GLU A 206 27.60 10.66 -22.58
N MET A 207 27.90 9.46 -22.09
CA MET A 207 29.15 9.21 -21.36
C MET A 207 30.36 9.11 -22.30
N PRO A 208 31.45 9.87 -22.04
CA PRO A 208 32.66 9.80 -22.85
C PRO A 208 33.37 8.46 -22.67
N THR A 209 34.03 7.98 -23.72
CA THR A 209 34.70 6.67 -23.73
C THR A 209 36.04 6.67 -22.99
N ILE A 210 36.75 7.80 -22.93
CA ILE A 210 38.17 7.83 -22.52
C ILE A 210 38.41 8.76 -21.32
N PHE A 211 38.19 10.07 -21.44
CA PHE A 211 38.52 11.05 -20.40
C PHE A 211 37.29 11.74 -19.79
N CYS A 212 37.46 12.39 -18.63
CA CYS A 212 36.45 13.24 -17.97
C CYS A 212 35.14 12.53 -17.56
N LYS A 213 35.15 11.20 -17.41
CA LYS A 213 33.97 10.39 -17.04
C LYS A 213 33.30 10.87 -15.75
N GLU A 214 34.09 11.15 -14.71
CA GLU A 214 33.55 11.59 -13.41
C GLU A 214 32.88 12.96 -13.48
N SER A 215 33.50 13.94 -14.14
CA SER A 215 32.92 15.27 -14.31
C SER A 215 31.62 15.22 -15.14
N LYS A 216 31.61 14.46 -16.24
CA LYS A 216 30.40 14.28 -17.06
C LYS A 216 29.31 13.55 -16.27
N LYS A 217 29.64 12.52 -15.49
CA LYS A 217 28.68 11.82 -14.62
C LYS A 217 28.01 12.78 -13.63
N HIS A 218 28.78 13.60 -12.91
CA HIS A 218 28.22 14.59 -11.98
C HIS A 218 27.30 15.59 -12.71
N ASN A 219 27.70 16.06 -13.89
CA ASN A 219 26.88 16.94 -14.70
C ASN A 219 25.57 16.26 -15.14
N LEU A 220 25.62 15.00 -15.59
CA LEU A 220 24.44 14.24 -16.00
C LEU A 220 23.47 13.97 -14.83
N ILE A 221 23.98 13.69 -13.63
CA ILE A 221 23.16 13.53 -12.42
C ILE A 221 22.48 14.86 -12.08
N TYR A 222 23.20 15.97 -12.14
CA TYR A 222 22.64 17.30 -11.90
C TYR A 222 21.56 17.66 -12.94
N GLN A 223 21.77 17.29 -14.21
CA GLN A 223 20.83 17.53 -15.31
C GLN A 223 19.72 16.48 -15.42
N LEU A 224 19.64 15.51 -14.52
CA LEU A 224 18.67 14.41 -14.59
C LEU A 224 17.21 14.87 -14.75
N PRO A 225 16.72 15.94 -14.08
CA PRO A 225 15.36 16.45 -14.32
C PRO A 225 15.12 16.89 -15.77
N VAL A 226 16.12 17.52 -16.39
CA VAL A 226 16.05 17.97 -17.79
C VAL A 226 16.10 16.76 -18.73
N ILE A 227 16.92 15.75 -18.40
CA ILE A 227 17.02 14.51 -19.16
C ILE A 227 15.68 13.78 -19.15
N PHE A 228 14.96 13.73 -18.02
CA PHE A 228 13.63 13.11 -17.95
C PHE A 228 12.66 13.79 -18.91
N THR A 229 12.58 15.13 -18.91
CA THR A 229 11.73 15.89 -19.82
C THR A 229 12.08 15.64 -21.29
N LYS A 230 13.37 15.54 -21.62
CA LYS A 230 13.82 15.19 -22.98
C LYS A 230 13.34 13.79 -23.40
N ILE A 231 13.53 12.79 -22.55
CA ILE A 231 13.12 11.41 -22.82
C ILE A 231 11.60 11.31 -22.97
N GLN A 232 10.84 12.02 -22.12
CA GLN A 232 9.37 12.10 -22.23
C GLN A 232 8.94 12.56 -23.62
N GLN A 233 9.54 13.64 -24.12
CA GLN A 233 9.21 14.20 -25.43
C GLN A 233 9.66 13.28 -26.59
N GLN A 234 10.89 12.77 -26.53
CA GLN A 234 11.48 11.97 -27.61
C GLN A 234 10.82 10.60 -27.76
N HIS A 235 10.57 9.91 -26.64
CA HIS A 235 10.03 8.55 -26.63
C HIS A 235 8.54 8.47 -26.30
N ARG A 236 7.87 9.61 -26.10
CA ARG A 236 6.45 9.70 -25.71
C ARG A 236 6.13 8.87 -24.46
N VAL A 237 7.05 8.88 -23.50
CA VAL A 237 6.87 8.20 -22.21
C VAL A 237 6.14 9.16 -21.25
N PRO A 238 4.99 8.77 -20.66
CA PRO A 238 4.28 9.59 -19.69
C PRO A 238 5.16 9.93 -18.47
N ALA A 239 4.97 11.12 -17.89
CA ALA A 239 5.73 11.54 -16.72
C ALA A 239 5.55 10.63 -15.50
N GLY A 240 4.36 10.06 -15.33
CA GLY A 240 4.06 9.13 -14.23
C GLY A 240 4.77 7.77 -14.33
N ASP A 241 5.36 7.43 -15.46
CA ASP A 241 6.13 6.18 -15.62
C ASP A 241 7.58 6.32 -15.12
N PHE A 242 8.05 7.54 -14.83
CA PHE A 242 9.42 7.80 -14.38
C PHE A 242 9.57 7.59 -12.86
N PRO A 243 10.75 7.15 -12.40
CA PRO A 243 11.05 7.07 -10.98
C PRO A 243 11.19 8.46 -10.35
N ASP A 244 11.17 8.50 -9.02
CA ASP A 244 11.50 9.72 -8.27
C ASP A 244 12.91 10.21 -8.63
N CYS A 245 13.00 11.44 -9.14
CA CYS A 245 14.25 12.00 -9.66
C CYS A 245 15.29 12.16 -8.55
N THR A 246 14.89 12.68 -7.37
CA THR A 246 15.80 12.89 -6.24
C THR A 246 16.39 11.60 -5.70
N LYS A 247 15.63 10.50 -5.76
CA LYS A 247 16.09 9.17 -5.34
C LYS A 247 17.01 8.51 -6.37
N MET A 248 16.90 8.90 -7.64
CA MET A 248 17.73 8.36 -8.72
C MET A 248 19.07 9.10 -8.87
N GLN A 249 19.16 10.34 -8.37
CA GLN A 249 20.40 11.10 -8.26
C GLN A 249 21.33 10.52 -7.20
#